data_AF-B1KGV9-F1
#
_entry.id   AF-B1KGV9-F1
#
_cell.length_a   1.000
_cell.length_b   1.000
_cell.length_c   1.000
_cell.angle_alpha   90.00
_cell.angle_beta   90.00
_cell.angle_gamma   90.00
#
_symmetry.space_group_name_H-M   'P 1'
#
loop_
_entity.id
_entity.type
_entity.pdbx_description
1 polymer ?
#
loop_
_entity_poly.entity_id
_entity_poly.type
_entity_poly.pdbx_seq_one_letter_code
_entity_poly.pdbx_strand_id
1 'polypeptide(L)'
;MKYPVNEVFETIQGEGFYTGVPAIFVRLQGCPVGCSWCDTKHTWELLDVNKVQPEMVIQVDGTIGRWSELTTSELISFLKQKEFTASHVVITGGEPCLHDLTAMTEEFNDAGYSTQIETSGTFEVHCSEKTWVTVSPKLKMKAGLAVLPQALKRANEIKHPVATASHIDDLDELLNGVDLKGKTICLQPISQKTRATELAMRVCIERNWRLSIQTHKYLDID
;
A
#
# COMPACT_ATOMS: atom_id res chain seq x y z
N MET A 1 6.89 9.87 16.83
CA MET A 1 5.41 9.73 16.80
C MET A 1 5.06 8.27 17.06
N LYS A 2 3.86 7.94 17.57
CA LYS A 2 3.40 6.54 17.68
C LYS A 2 2.37 6.24 16.60
N TYR A 3 2.42 5.04 16.06
CA TYR A 3 1.55 4.57 14.99
C TYR A 3 0.83 3.28 15.42
N PRO A 4 -0.45 3.10 15.06
CA PRO A 4 -1.19 1.88 15.36
C PRO A 4 -0.80 0.79 14.36
N VAL A 5 0.16 -0.05 14.73
CA VAL A 5 0.68 -1.13 13.87
C VAL A 5 -0.18 -2.38 14.05
N ASN A 6 -0.70 -2.91 12.96
CA ASN A 6 -1.51 -4.13 12.91
C ASN A 6 -0.61 -5.38 12.77
N GLU A 7 0.31 -5.35 11.81
CA GLU A 7 1.21 -6.46 11.53
C GLU A 7 2.53 -5.97 10.91
N VAL A 8 3.61 -6.72 11.19
CA VAL A 8 4.94 -6.52 10.63
C VAL A 8 5.53 -7.87 10.25
N PHE A 9 5.89 -8.06 8.99
CA PHE A 9 6.41 -9.32 8.48
C PHE A 9 7.36 -9.10 7.30
N GLU A 10 8.24 -10.07 7.04
CA GLU A 10 9.23 -10.04 5.95
C GLU A 10 8.80 -11.00 4.86
N THR A 11 8.72 -10.52 3.63
CA THR A 11 8.30 -11.29 2.47
C THR A 11 8.86 -10.67 1.18
N ILE A 12 8.30 -11.00 0.02
CA ILE A 12 8.57 -10.38 -1.28
C ILE A 12 7.44 -9.43 -1.64
N GLN A 13 7.75 -8.17 -2.00
CA GLN A 13 6.76 -7.26 -2.58
C GLN A 13 6.17 -7.91 -3.84
N GLY A 14 4.87 -8.17 -3.81
CA GLY A 14 4.18 -8.94 -4.83
C GLY A 14 3.55 -8.10 -5.94
N GLU A 15 3.63 -6.77 -5.89
CA GLU A 15 2.86 -5.88 -6.77
C GLU A 15 3.68 -4.67 -7.26
N GLY A 16 3.29 -4.12 -8.42
CA GLY A 16 3.75 -2.83 -8.92
C GLY A 16 5.18 -2.77 -9.46
N PHE A 17 5.85 -1.65 -9.20
CA PHE A 17 7.23 -1.42 -9.65
C PHE A 17 8.25 -2.33 -8.94
N TYR A 18 8.05 -2.57 -7.64
CA TYR A 18 8.95 -3.34 -6.78
C TYR A 18 8.65 -4.84 -6.72
N THR A 19 7.81 -5.38 -7.62
CA THR A 19 7.52 -6.82 -7.67
C THR A 19 8.80 -7.65 -7.68
N GLY A 20 8.94 -8.57 -6.72
CA GLY A 20 10.10 -9.46 -6.59
C GLY A 20 11.18 -9.00 -5.60
N VAL A 21 11.06 -7.80 -5.03
CA VAL A 21 12.03 -7.26 -4.07
C VAL A 21 11.71 -7.76 -2.65
N PRO A 22 12.68 -8.28 -1.88
CA PRO A 22 12.51 -8.57 -0.46
C PRO A 22 12.14 -7.32 0.32
N ALA A 23 11.06 -7.40 1.11
CA ALA A 23 10.44 -6.27 1.76
C ALA A 23 9.93 -6.62 3.15
N ILE A 24 10.03 -5.64 4.05
CA ILE A 24 9.42 -5.64 5.37
C ILE A 24 8.11 -4.87 5.24
N PHE A 25 6.98 -5.56 5.41
CA PHE A 25 5.68 -4.90 5.44
C PHE A 25 5.42 -4.38 6.84
N VAL A 26 5.02 -3.11 6.93
CA VAL A 26 4.51 -2.49 8.16
C VAL A 26 3.09 -2.06 7.87
N ARG A 27 2.13 -2.85 8.37
CA ARG A 27 0.71 -2.57 8.19
C ARG A 27 0.16 -1.72 9.33
N LEU A 28 -0.47 -0.60 9.02
CA LEU A 28 -1.16 0.22 10.02
C LEU A 28 -2.63 -0.20 10.19
N GLN A 29 -3.23 0.16 11.32
CA GLN A 29 -4.63 -0.10 11.64
C GLN A 29 -5.46 1.19 11.44
N GLY A 30 -6.61 1.06 10.81
CA GLY A 30 -7.60 2.12 10.57
C GLY A 30 -7.78 2.39 9.08
N CYS A 31 -9.01 2.29 8.54
CA CYS A 31 -9.30 2.66 7.16
C CYS A 31 -10.77 3.06 6.98
N PRO A 32 -11.07 4.34 6.72
CA PRO A 32 -12.43 4.79 6.49
C PRO A 32 -12.92 4.63 5.04
N VAL A 33 -12.07 4.21 4.09
CA VAL A 33 -12.39 4.24 2.64
C VAL A 33 -13.56 3.32 2.28
N GLY A 34 -13.68 2.16 2.94
CA GLY A 34 -14.85 1.28 2.82
C GLY A 34 -14.94 0.54 1.47
N CYS A 35 -13.83 0.04 0.94
CA CYS A 35 -13.81 -0.75 -0.31
C CYS A 35 -14.59 -2.07 -0.16
N SER A 36 -15.54 -2.36 -1.05
CA SER A 36 -16.36 -3.58 -0.93
C SER A 36 -15.56 -4.89 -1.14
N TRP A 37 -14.50 -4.82 -1.96
CA TRP A 37 -13.58 -5.91 -2.28
C TRP A 37 -12.25 -5.85 -1.52
N CYS A 38 -12.18 -5.12 -0.39
CA CYS A 38 -10.99 -5.13 0.46
C CYS A 38 -10.71 -6.55 0.99
N ASP A 39 -9.48 -7.03 0.84
CA ASP A 39 -8.99 -8.30 1.42
C ASP A 39 -8.58 -8.13 2.89
N THR A 40 -8.16 -6.92 3.29
CA THR A 40 -7.71 -6.60 4.65
C THR A 40 -8.75 -5.90 5.54
N LYS A 41 -10.04 -6.29 5.47
CA LYS A 41 -11.14 -5.65 6.25
C LYS A 41 -10.92 -5.60 7.76
N HIS A 42 -10.13 -6.53 8.29
CA HIS A 42 -9.76 -6.57 9.70
C HIS A 42 -8.95 -5.34 10.15
N THR A 43 -8.37 -4.58 9.20
CA THR A 43 -7.64 -3.33 9.48
C THR A 43 -8.52 -2.09 9.54
N TRP A 44 -9.85 -2.17 9.32
CA TRP A 44 -10.67 -0.97 9.16
C TRP A 44 -10.90 -0.20 10.45
N GLU A 45 -11.14 -0.90 11.56
CA GLU A 45 -11.52 -0.28 12.82
C GLU A 45 -10.37 -0.34 13.84
N LEU A 46 -10.07 0.80 14.46
CA LEU A 46 -9.13 0.88 15.57
C LEU A 46 -9.89 0.66 16.88
N LEU A 47 -10.01 -0.60 17.30
CA LEU A 47 -10.78 -0.97 18.49
C LEU A 47 -9.85 -1.26 19.68
N ASP A 48 -10.04 -0.56 20.81
CA ASP A 48 -9.20 -0.73 22.01
C ASP A 48 -9.19 -2.16 22.55
N VAL A 49 -10.30 -2.91 22.40
CA VAL A 49 -10.40 -4.32 22.80
C VAL A 49 -9.42 -5.23 22.04
N ASN A 50 -8.97 -4.81 20.86
CA ASN A 50 -8.01 -5.56 20.04
C ASN A 50 -6.56 -5.07 20.25
N LYS A 51 -6.31 -4.15 21.18
CA LYS A 51 -4.96 -3.68 21.47
C LYS A 51 -4.16 -4.78 22.17
N VAL A 52 -2.98 -5.08 21.64
CA VAL A 52 -2.09 -6.14 22.11
C VAL A 52 -0.69 -5.58 22.43
N GLN A 53 0.14 -6.41 23.08
CA GLN A 53 1.54 -6.07 23.33
C GLN A 53 2.32 -5.95 22.01
N PRO A 54 3.34 -5.07 21.94
CA PRO A 54 4.22 -4.87 20.78
C PRO A 54 4.66 -6.14 20.05
N GLU A 55 5.10 -7.16 20.78
CA GLU A 55 5.66 -8.38 20.20
C GLU A 55 4.62 -9.19 19.42
N MET A 56 3.33 -9.01 19.73
CA MET A 56 2.22 -9.74 19.11
C MET A 56 1.83 -9.22 17.72
N VAL A 57 2.45 -8.12 17.27
CA VAL A 57 2.30 -7.55 15.92
C VAL A 57 3.58 -7.67 15.08
N ILE A 58 4.64 -8.34 15.58
CA ILE A 58 5.91 -8.54 14.88
C ILE A 58 6.07 -10.01 14.47
N GLN A 59 6.52 -10.27 13.23
CA GLN A 59 6.56 -11.60 12.59
C GLN A 59 5.20 -12.29 12.59
N VAL A 60 4.15 -11.53 12.33
CA VAL A 60 2.81 -12.06 12.15
C VAL A 60 2.27 -11.55 10.83
N ASP A 61 1.62 -12.45 10.11
CA ASP A 61 0.62 -12.15 9.11
C ASP A 61 -0.76 -12.56 9.68
N GLY A 62 -1.84 -11.99 9.18
CA GLY A 62 -3.14 -12.64 9.30
C GLY A 62 -4.35 -11.74 9.23
N THR A 63 -5.49 -12.31 9.59
CA THR A 63 -6.82 -11.70 9.37
C THR A 63 -7.44 -11.10 10.62
N ILE A 64 -6.66 -10.84 11.67
CA ILE A 64 -7.15 -10.36 12.96
C ILE A 64 -6.84 -8.87 13.08
N GLY A 65 -7.82 -8.06 13.44
CA GLY A 65 -7.65 -6.61 13.66
C GLY A 65 -6.91 -6.24 14.95
N ARG A 66 -5.92 -7.06 15.34
CA ARG A 66 -5.02 -6.79 16.47
C ARG A 66 -4.17 -5.56 16.17
N TRP A 67 -3.77 -4.79 17.17
CA TRP A 67 -2.86 -3.68 16.92
C TRP A 67 -2.06 -3.29 18.17
N SER A 68 -0.93 -2.63 17.98
CA SER A 68 -0.14 -2.04 19.05
C SER A 68 0.38 -0.65 18.67
N GLU A 69 0.64 0.22 19.64
CA GLU A 69 1.21 1.54 19.38
C GLU A 69 2.73 1.46 19.41
N LEU A 70 3.37 1.73 18.28
CA LEU A 70 4.82 1.69 18.14
C LEU A 70 5.36 2.99 17.57
N THR A 71 6.51 3.40 18.09
CA THR A 71 7.38 4.37 17.43
C THR A 71 8.22 3.69 16.35
N THR A 72 8.74 4.46 15.40
CA THR A 72 9.63 3.93 14.36
C THR A 72 10.93 3.39 14.94
N SER A 73 11.48 4.03 15.96
CA SER A 73 12.65 3.53 16.71
C SER A 73 12.39 2.17 17.38
N GLU A 74 11.20 1.94 17.95
CA GLU A 74 10.79 0.62 18.46
C GLU A 74 10.66 -0.42 17.34
N LEU A 75 10.03 -0.05 16.21
CA LEU A 75 9.95 -0.92 15.03
C LEU A 75 11.34 -1.34 14.55
N ILE A 76 12.26 -0.40 14.30
CA ILE A 76 13.63 -0.70 13.87
C ILE A 76 14.34 -1.64 14.87
N SER A 77 14.09 -1.45 16.17
CA SER A 77 14.65 -2.33 17.21
C SER A 77 14.10 -3.75 17.10
N PHE A 78 12.80 -3.91 16.89
CA PHE A 78 12.18 -5.22 16.65
C PHE A 78 12.69 -5.88 15.37
N LEU A 79 12.82 -5.15 14.26
CA LEU A 79 13.33 -5.69 12.99
C LEU A 79 14.74 -6.28 13.18
N LYS A 80 15.61 -5.58 13.90
CA LYS A 80 16.96 -6.06 14.23
C LYS A 80 16.94 -7.27 15.15
N GLN A 81 16.16 -7.22 16.23
CA GLN A 81 16.06 -8.32 17.21
C GLN A 81 15.49 -9.61 16.60
N LYS A 82 14.61 -9.47 15.62
CA LYS A 82 13.97 -10.58 14.90
C LYS A 82 14.71 -10.98 13.62
N GLU A 83 15.90 -10.41 13.40
CA GLU A 83 16.80 -10.76 12.32
C GLU A 83 16.20 -10.60 10.91
N PHE A 84 15.34 -9.59 10.73
CA PHE A 84 14.86 -9.20 9.40
C PHE A 84 16.05 -8.77 8.53
N THR A 85 16.08 -9.24 7.28
CA THR A 85 17.20 -9.06 6.36
C THR A 85 16.90 -8.11 5.20
N ALA A 86 15.62 -7.90 4.88
CA ALA A 86 15.21 -6.99 3.83
C ALA A 86 15.55 -5.54 4.20
N SER A 87 15.92 -4.77 3.18
CA SER A 87 16.30 -3.35 3.30
C SER A 87 15.25 -2.41 2.68
N HIS A 88 14.10 -2.95 2.29
CA HIS A 88 12.98 -2.21 1.75
C HIS A 88 11.79 -2.33 2.71
N VAL A 89 11.24 -1.20 3.16
CA VAL A 89 10.09 -1.17 4.08
C VAL A 89 8.86 -0.68 3.31
N VAL A 90 7.81 -1.49 3.26
CA VAL A 90 6.53 -1.17 2.64
C VAL A 90 5.52 -0.82 3.73
N ILE A 91 5.19 0.46 3.83
CA ILE A 91 4.19 0.97 4.76
C ILE A 91 2.83 0.95 4.07
N THR A 92 1.89 0.17 4.61
CA THR A 92 0.60 -0.13 3.98
C THR A 92 -0.50 -0.27 5.02
N GLY A 93 -1.69 -0.64 4.55
CA GLY A 93 -2.84 -1.18 5.27
C GLY A 93 -3.36 -0.36 6.45
N GLY A 94 -4.60 -0.71 6.78
CA GLY A 94 -5.56 0.35 6.92
C GLY A 94 -5.46 1.30 5.69
N GLU A 95 -5.63 2.59 5.92
CA GLU A 95 -5.14 3.65 5.07
C GLU A 95 -3.96 4.33 5.78
N PRO A 96 -2.71 4.10 5.36
CA PRO A 96 -1.56 4.57 6.13
C PRO A 96 -1.43 6.10 6.13
N CYS A 97 -1.94 6.79 5.10
CA CYS A 97 -1.92 8.25 5.02
C CYS A 97 -3.02 8.92 5.87
N LEU A 98 -3.73 8.17 6.72
CA LEU A 98 -4.42 8.76 7.89
C LEU A 98 -3.45 9.41 8.87
N HIS A 99 -2.18 9.01 8.81
CA HIS A 99 -1.11 9.49 9.67
C HIS A 99 -0.09 10.30 8.86
N ASP A 100 0.59 11.23 9.53
CA ASP A 100 1.80 11.84 8.98
C ASP A 100 2.96 10.82 9.09
N LEU A 101 3.46 10.37 7.94
CA LEU A 101 4.51 9.36 7.83
C LEU A 101 5.89 9.98 7.60
N THR A 102 6.03 11.31 7.67
CA THR A 102 7.30 12.02 7.48
C THR A 102 8.36 11.51 8.44
N ALA A 103 8.11 11.60 9.75
CA ALA A 103 9.04 11.12 10.76
C ALA A 103 9.35 9.63 10.61
N MET A 104 8.33 8.80 10.36
CA MET A 104 8.53 7.36 10.19
C MET A 104 9.43 7.03 8.98
N THR A 105 9.18 7.65 7.85
CA THR A 105 9.94 7.37 6.63
C THR A 105 11.37 7.94 6.70
N GLU A 106 11.56 9.12 7.30
CA GLU A 106 12.89 9.69 7.54
C GLU A 106 13.71 8.81 8.50
N GLU A 107 13.13 8.40 9.64
CA GLU A 107 13.82 7.51 10.61
C GLU A 107 14.21 6.16 9.98
N PHE A 108 13.35 5.56 9.14
CA PHE A 108 13.71 4.36 8.39
C PHE A 108 14.84 4.62 7.39
N ASN A 109 14.77 5.74 6.64
CA ASN A 109 15.82 6.11 5.68
C ASN A 109 17.18 6.35 6.37
N ASP A 110 17.18 7.01 7.53
CA ASP A 110 18.39 7.26 8.32
C ASP A 110 18.97 5.97 8.91
N ALA A 111 18.12 4.97 9.19
CA ALA A 111 18.53 3.63 9.58
C ALA A 111 18.99 2.74 8.41
N GLY A 112 19.01 3.26 7.18
CA GLY A 112 19.50 2.56 5.99
C GLY A 112 18.44 1.79 5.20
N TYR A 113 17.16 1.91 5.55
CA TYR A 113 16.06 1.30 4.80
C TYR A 113 15.55 2.22 3.69
N SER A 114 15.27 1.65 2.52
CA SER A 114 14.41 2.31 1.54
C SER A 114 12.94 2.18 1.94
N THR A 115 12.11 3.15 1.59
CA THR A 115 10.69 3.18 2.00
C THR A 115 9.75 3.25 0.80
N GLN A 116 8.66 2.50 0.88
CA GLN A 116 7.52 2.55 -0.02
C GLN A 116 6.24 2.79 0.80
N ILE A 117 5.32 3.60 0.28
CA ILE A 117 3.96 3.75 0.82
C ILE A 117 2.98 3.19 -0.21
N GLU A 118 2.00 2.40 0.25
CA GLU A 118 0.82 2.04 -0.53
C GLU A 118 -0.43 2.71 0.07
N THR A 119 -1.07 3.59 -0.70
CA THR A 119 -2.24 4.38 -0.23
C THR A 119 -3.37 4.35 -1.25
N SER A 120 -4.60 4.58 -0.78
CA SER A 120 -5.77 4.81 -1.65
C SER A 120 -5.69 6.13 -2.43
N GLY A 121 -4.87 7.08 -1.95
CA GLY A 121 -4.81 8.44 -2.45
C GLY A 121 -5.93 9.36 -1.97
N THR A 122 -6.76 8.93 -1.01
CA THR A 122 -7.86 9.76 -0.47
C THR A 122 -7.46 10.66 0.70
N PHE A 123 -6.18 10.64 1.09
CA PHE A 123 -5.59 11.48 2.14
C PHE A 123 -4.29 12.09 1.65
N GLU A 124 -3.86 13.19 2.28
CA GLU A 124 -2.60 13.83 1.94
C GLU A 124 -1.44 12.91 2.29
N VAL A 125 -0.50 12.76 1.36
CA VAL A 125 0.67 11.91 1.53
C VAL A 125 1.81 12.76 2.07
N HIS A 126 2.08 12.63 3.38
CA HIS A 126 3.21 13.26 4.05
C HIS A 126 4.29 12.21 4.34
N CYS A 127 5.44 12.35 3.70
CA CYS A 127 6.56 11.41 3.83
C CYS A 127 7.87 12.07 3.36
N SER A 128 9.00 11.45 3.69
CA SER A 128 10.31 11.77 3.12
C SER A 128 10.25 11.78 1.59
N GLU A 129 10.96 12.74 0.97
CA GLU A 129 11.12 12.84 -0.50
C GLU A 129 11.73 11.59 -1.13
N LYS A 130 12.50 10.80 -0.35
CA LYS A 130 13.11 9.55 -0.81
C LYS A 130 12.11 8.39 -0.91
N THR A 131 10.92 8.53 -0.30
CA THR A 131 9.91 7.46 -0.24
C THR A 131 9.24 7.25 -1.59
N TRP A 132 9.13 6.00 -2.04
CA TRP A 132 8.33 5.64 -3.20
C TRP A 132 6.84 5.56 -2.86
N VAL A 133 6.02 6.40 -3.46
CA VAL A 133 4.58 6.44 -3.18
C VAL A 133 3.82 5.75 -4.30
N THR A 134 3.13 4.67 -3.94
CA THR A 134 2.21 3.91 -4.78
C THR A 134 0.79 4.33 -4.42
N VAL A 135 0.14 5.08 -5.31
CA VAL A 135 -1.28 5.39 -5.16
C VAL A 135 -2.08 4.33 -5.91
N SER A 136 -3.01 3.68 -5.22
CA SER A 136 -4.01 2.81 -5.80
C SER A 136 -5.39 3.47 -5.71
N PRO A 137 -5.77 4.32 -6.68
CA PRO A 137 -6.95 5.17 -6.58
C PRO A 137 -8.21 4.37 -6.23
N LYS A 138 -8.84 4.71 -5.11
CA LYS A 138 -10.11 4.09 -4.70
C LYS A 138 -11.27 5.00 -5.09
N LEU A 139 -11.78 4.80 -6.30
CA LEU A 139 -12.84 5.62 -6.89
C LEU A 139 -14.24 5.08 -6.53
N LYS A 140 -15.18 5.99 -6.26
CA LYS A 140 -16.61 5.68 -6.03
C LYS A 140 -16.84 4.64 -4.92
N MET A 141 -16.02 4.70 -3.85
CA MET A 141 -16.18 3.82 -2.68
C MET A 141 -17.33 4.25 -1.77
N LYS A 142 -17.77 3.33 -0.90
CA LYS A 142 -18.92 3.52 -0.02
C LYS A 142 -18.83 4.78 0.85
N ALA A 143 -17.63 5.15 1.28
CA ALA A 143 -17.40 6.34 2.11
C ALA A 143 -17.44 7.67 1.33
N GLY A 144 -17.47 7.63 -0.01
CA GLY A 144 -17.54 8.84 -0.83
C GLY A 144 -16.29 9.72 -0.81
N LEU A 145 -15.15 9.21 -0.32
CA LEU A 145 -13.89 9.95 -0.29
C LEU A 145 -13.33 10.10 -1.70
N ALA A 146 -12.92 11.32 -2.05
CA ALA A 146 -12.28 11.62 -3.31
C ALA A 146 -10.78 11.36 -3.25
N VAL A 147 -10.20 10.97 -4.39
CA VAL A 147 -8.73 10.91 -4.54
C VAL A 147 -8.21 12.35 -4.64
N LEU A 148 -7.20 12.67 -3.84
CA LEU A 148 -6.69 14.03 -3.72
C LEU A 148 -5.67 14.34 -4.82
N PRO A 149 -5.71 15.55 -5.42
CA PRO A 149 -4.68 16.00 -6.34
C PRO A 149 -3.27 15.98 -5.71
N GLN A 150 -3.16 16.27 -4.40
CA GLN A 150 -1.90 16.20 -3.66
C GLN A 150 -1.30 14.78 -3.71
N ALA A 151 -2.12 13.75 -3.48
CA ALA A 151 -1.67 12.37 -3.48
C ALA A 151 -1.20 11.93 -4.89
N LEU A 152 -1.96 12.29 -5.93
CA LEU A 152 -1.57 12.03 -7.32
C LEU A 152 -0.29 12.76 -7.72
N LYS A 153 -0.14 14.02 -7.29
CA LYS A 153 1.09 14.79 -7.51
C LYS A 153 2.28 14.12 -6.82
N ARG A 154 2.12 13.66 -5.57
CA ARG A 154 3.17 12.99 -4.80
C ARG A 154 3.51 11.59 -5.30
N ALA A 155 2.59 10.91 -5.98
CA ALA A 155 2.77 9.53 -6.45
C ALA A 155 4.02 9.35 -7.33
N ASN A 156 4.80 8.31 -7.07
CA ASN A 156 5.80 7.80 -8.01
C ASN A 156 5.17 6.74 -8.93
N GLU A 157 4.18 6.02 -8.42
CA GLU A 157 3.45 4.97 -9.12
C GLU A 157 1.93 5.15 -8.92
N ILE A 158 1.17 4.99 -10.00
CA ILE A 158 -0.29 4.90 -9.97
C ILE A 158 -0.66 3.47 -10.38
N LYS A 159 -1.10 2.66 -9.41
CA LYS A 159 -1.43 1.24 -9.56
C LYS A 159 -2.93 1.01 -9.44
N HIS A 160 -3.63 1.00 -10.56
CA HIS A 160 -5.09 0.98 -10.60
C HIS A 160 -5.67 -0.44 -10.70
N PRO A 161 -6.54 -0.86 -9.76
CA PRO A 161 -7.22 -2.14 -9.85
C PRO A 161 -8.31 -2.10 -10.93
N VAL A 162 -8.32 -3.08 -11.83
CA VAL A 162 -9.23 -3.13 -12.98
C VAL A 162 -9.97 -4.47 -13.08
N ALA A 163 -11.28 -4.41 -13.33
CA ALA A 163 -12.10 -5.60 -13.66
C ALA A 163 -12.94 -5.44 -14.93
N THR A 164 -13.23 -4.20 -15.31
CA THR A 164 -14.20 -3.84 -16.37
C THR A 164 -13.68 -2.60 -17.11
N ALA A 165 -14.18 -2.36 -18.32
CA ALA A 165 -13.83 -1.16 -19.10
C ALA A 165 -14.14 0.14 -18.35
N SER A 166 -15.25 0.18 -17.59
CA SER A 166 -15.60 1.34 -16.76
C SER A 166 -14.52 1.71 -15.74
N HIS A 167 -13.73 0.76 -15.23
CA HIS A 167 -12.61 1.09 -14.35
C HIS A 167 -11.47 1.80 -15.09
N ILE A 168 -11.29 1.52 -16.39
CA ILE A 168 -10.34 2.22 -17.26
C ILE A 168 -10.85 3.64 -17.54
N ASP A 169 -12.13 3.77 -17.88
CA ASP A 169 -12.77 5.07 -18.13
C ASP A 169 -12.66 5.98 -16.88
N ASP A 170 -12.92 5.43 -15.69
CA ASP A 170 -12.80 6.14 -14.42
C ASP A 170 -11.34 6.57 -14.13
N LEU A 171 -10.36 5.75 -14.52
CA LEU A 171 -8.94 6.12 -14.40
C LEU A 171 -8.57 7.23 -15.39
N ASP A 172 -9.07 7.18 -16.63
CA ASP A 172 -8.82 8.21 -17.63
C ASP A 172 -9.35 9.58 -17.20
N GLU A 173 -10.57 9.59 -16.64
CA GLU A 173 -11.14 10.80 -16.06
C GLU A 173 -10.28 11.33 -14.91
N LEU A 174 -9.84 10.45 -14.00
CA LEU A 174 -8.99 10.83 -12.87
C LEU A 174 -7.63 11.41 -13.32
N LEU A 175 -7.01 10.82 -14.35
CA LEU A 175 -5.69 11.23 -14.83
C LEU A 175 -5.75 12.46 -15.75
N ASN A 176 -6.94 12.89 -16.16
CA ASN A 176 -7.09 14.07 -16.99
C ASN A 176 -6.56 15.33 -16.27
N GLY A 177 -5.55 15.97 -16.87
CA GLY A 177 -4.88 17.14 -16.28
C GLY A 177 -3.85 16.84 -15.19
N VAL A 178 -3.56 15.56 -14.90
CA VAL A 178 -2.48 15.16 -13.99
C VAL A 178 -1.15 15.09 -14.76
N ASP A 179 -0.08 15.65 -14.20
CA ASP A 179 1.26 15.46 -14.76
C ASP A 179 1.75 14.03 -14.50
N LEU A 180 1.85 13.23 -15.56
CA LEU A 180 2.28 11.83 -15.50
C LEU A 180 3.78 11.65 -15.75
N LYS A 181 4.53 12.74 -15.99
CA LYS A 181 5.95 12.64 -16.34
C LYS A 181 6.73 11.98 -15.20
N GLY A 182 7.46 10.91 -15.54
CA GLY A 182 8.28 10.17 -14.59
C GLY A 182 7.50 9.29 -13.62
N LYS A 183 6.18 9.16 -13.77
CA LYS A 183 5.35 8.25 -12.98
C LYS A 183 5.21 6.91 -13.67
N THR A 184 5.23 5.83 -12.89
CA THR A 184 4.88 4.49 -13.38
C THR A 184 3.37 4.33 -13.34
N ILE A 185 2.74 4.02 -14.48
CA ILE A 185 1.31 3.68 -14.53
C ILE A 185 1.17 2.17 -14.66
N CYS A 186 0.44 1.57 -13.72
CA CYS A 186 0.22 0.14 -13.62
C CYS A 186 -1.28 -0.18 -13.63
N LEU A 187 -1.67 -1.21 -14.37
CA LEU A 187 -3.00 -1.82 -14.22
C LEU A 187 -2.88 -3.16 -13.51
N GLN A 188 -3.74 -3.38 -12.51
CA GLN A 188 -3.77 -4.60 -11.70
C GLN A 188 -5.13 -5.31 -11.85
N PRO A 189 -5.18 -6.52 -12.42
CA PRO A 189 -6.45 -7.23 -12.57
C PRO A 189 -7.02 -7.66 -11.22
N ILE A 190 -8.26 -7.25 -10.92
CA ILE A 190 -8.94 -7.61 -9.67
C ILE A 190 -9.21 -9.13 -9.62
N SER A 191 -8.82 -9.75 -8.50
CA SER A 191 -9.03 -11.18 -8.22
C SER A 191 -8.47 -12.12 -9.30
N GLN A 192 -7.53 -11.66 -10.13
CA GLN A 192 -6.91 -12.43 -11.21
C GLN A 192 -7.90 -13.14 -12.17
N LYS A 193 -9.12 -12.59 -12.30
CA LYS A 193 -10.11 -13.16 -13.20
C LYS A 193 -9.59 -13.04 -14.64
N THR A 194 -9.70 -14.12 -15.42
CA THR A 194 -9.20 -14.18 -16.82
C THR A 194 -9.60 -12.93 -17.63
N ARG A 195 -10.88 -12.56 -17.60
CA ARG A 195 -11.39 -11.37 -18.31
C ARG A 195 -10.76 -10.06 -17.84
N ALA A 196 -10.50 -9.90 -16.54
CA ALA A 196 -9.86 -8.72 -15.99
C ALA A 196 -8.37 -8.66 -16.39
N THR A 197 -7.69 -9.81 -16.37
CA THR A 197 -6.29 -9.95 -16.79
C THR A 197 -6.12 -9.64 -18.27
N GLU A 198 -6.96 -10.20 -19.14
CA GLU A 198 -6.95 -9.92 -20.59
C GLU A 198 -7.20 -8.43 -20.87
N LEU A 199 -8.15 -7.81 -20.17
CA LEU A 199 -8.41 -6.37 -20.29
C LEU A 199 -7.18 -5.55 -19.87
N ALA A 200 -6.62 -5.83 -18.70
CA ALA A 200 -5.45 -5.12 -18.18
C ALA A 200 -4.25 -5.26 -19.14
N MET A 201 -3.97 -6.47 -19.62
CA MET A 201 -2.91 -6.76 -20.59
C MET A 201 -3.09 -5.95 -21.87
N ARG A 202 -4.29 -6.02 -22.47
CA ARG A 202 -4.59 -5.30 -23.71
C ARG A 202 -4.36 -3.80 -23.55
N VAL A 203 -4.92 -3.18 -22.50
CA VAL A 203 -4.78 -1.74 -22.27
C VAL A 203 -3.34 -1.36 -21.95
N CYS A 204 -2.61 -2.18 -21.19
CA CYS A 204 -1.18 -1.95 -20.93
C CYS A 204 -0.36 -1.93 -22.21
N ILE A 205 -0.60 -2.88 -23.12
CA ILE A 205 0.07 -2.92 -24.43
C ILE A 205 -0.30 -1.68 -25.26
N GLU A 206 -1.60 -1.35 -25.36
CA GLU A 206 -2.09 -0.20 -26.13
C GLU A 206 -1.49 1.15 -25.65
N ARG A 207 -1.27 1.29 -24.34
CA ARG A 207 -0.84 2.56 -23.71
C ARG A 207 0.62 2.59 -23.29
N ASN A 208 1.36 1.51 -23.54
CA ASN A 208 2.71 1.30 -23.02
C ASN A 208 2.78 1.50 -21.50
N TRP A 209 1.80 0.95 -20.79
CA TRP A 209 1.74 0.92 -19.34
C TRP A 209 2.20 -0.44 -18.79
N ARG A 210 2.45 -0.51 -17.49
CA ARG A 210 2.92 -1.73 -16.83
C ARG A 210 1.74 -2.59 -16.37
N LEU A 211 1.83 -3.89 -16.57
CA LEU A 211 0.93 -4.84 -15.94
C LEU A 211 1.46 -5.16 -14.53
N SER A 212 0.65 -4.94 -13.50
CA SER A 212 0.94 -5.35 -12.12
C SER A 212 0.13 -6.60 -11.79
N ILE A 213 0.80 -7.73 -11.62
CA ILE A 213 0.17 -8.98 -11.20
C ILE A 213 0.39 -9.14 -9.70
N GLN A 214 -0.61 -9.65 -8.98
CA GLN A 214 -0.47 -10.00 -7.56
C GLN A 214 0.31 -11.31 -7.42
N THR A 215 1.64 -11.26 -7.54
CA THR A 215 2.49 -12.47 -7.63
C THR A 215 2.46 -13.30 -6.35
N HIS A 216 2.28 -12.66 -5.19
CA HIS A 216 2.17 -13.32 -3.88
C HIS A 216 1.08 -14.42 -3.87
N LYS A 217 -0.06 -14.18 -4.53
CA LYS A 217 -1.15 -15.16 -4.68
C LYS A 217 -0.81 -16.36 -5.57
N TYR A 218 0.17 -16.25 -6.47
CA TYR A 218 0.63 -17.38 -7.29
C TYR A 218 1.73 -18.16 -6.59
N LEU A 219 2.53 -17.47 -5.79
CA LEU A 219 3.65 -18.04 -5.04
C LEU A 219 3.23 -18.65 -3.70
N ASP A 220 1.98 -18.42 -3.28
CA ASP A 220 1.43 -18.82 -1.98
C ASP A 220 2.30 -18.30 -0.83
N ILE A 221 2.64 -17.01 -0.93
CA ILE A 221 3.37 -16.23 0.06
C ILE A 221 2.53 -15.01 0.44
N ASP A 222 2.72 -14.51 1.65
CA ASP A 222 2.09 -13.29 2.16
C ASP A 222 2.69 -12.00 1.60
#